data_AF-A0A2E7CH36-F1
#
_entry.id   AF-A0A2E7CH36-F1
#
_cell.length_a   1.000
_cell.length_b   1.000
_cell.length_c   1.000
_cell.angle_alpha   90.00
_cell.angle_beta   90.00
_cell.angle_gamma   90.00
#
_symmetry.space_group_name_H-M   'P 1'
#
loop_
_entity.id
_entity.type
_entity.pdbx_description
1 polymer ?
#
loop_
_entity_poly.entity_id
_entity_poly.type
_entity_poly.pdbx_seq_one_letter_code
_entity_poly.pdbx_strand_id
1 'polypeptide(L)'
;MLFLFLFSIGCRYKLIVQTSPSGADVTLNNNKMGPAPVETHFWSVPFQETSVYVEKEGYRPIKTTVTLKRQSILRWKKPKNQLSFILIKNHGPVGTWTPEDALSP
;
A
#
# COMPACT_ATOMS: atom_id res chain seq x y z
N MET A 1 -8.39 -30.20 -21.94
CA MET A 1 -9.02 -30.09 -20.59
C MET A 1 -7.94 -29.99 -19.52
N LEU A 2 -7.28 -28.84 -19.38
CA LEU A 2 -6.30 -28.59 -18.31
C LEU A 2 -6.28 -27.07 -18.01
N PHE A 3 -7.43 -26.51 -17.65
CA PHE A 3 -7.55 -25.08 -17.33
C PHE A 3 -8.54 -24.79 -16.20
N LEU A 4 -8.92 -25.82 -15.42
CA LEU A 4 -10.00 -25.75 -14.42
C LEU A 4 -9.53 -25.95 -12.97
N PHE A 5 -8.22 -25.79 -12.68
CA PHE A 5 -7.70 -25.89 -11.30
C PHE A 5 -7.16 -24.57 -10.73
N LEU A 6 -7.07 -23.49 -11.51
CA LEU A 6 -6.43 -22.24 -11.07
C LEU A 6 -7.33 -21.32 -10.24
N PHE A 7 -8.64 -21.60 -10.13
CA PHE A 7 -9.58 -20.69 -9.46
C PHE A 7 -9.84 -21.00 -7.97
N SER A 8 -9.45 -22.17 -7.45
CA SER A 8 -9.83 -22.60 -6.10
C SER A 8 -8.80 -22.32 -4.99
N ILE A 9 -7.65 -21.71 -5.30
CA ILE A 9 -6.55 -21.51 -4.33
C ILE A 9 -6.47 -20.06 -3.82
N GLY A 10 -7.19 -19.12 -4.44
CA GLY A 10 -7.21 -17.73 -4.02
C GLY A 10 -7.81 -17.55 -2.62
N CYS A 11 -7.23 -16.66 -1.82
CA CYS A 11 -7.89 -16.09 -0.65
C CYS A 11 -8.28 -14.65 -0.95
N ARG A 12 -9.39 -14.19 -0.36
CA ARG A 12 -9.72 -12.77 -0.34
C ARG A 12 -8.95 -12.07 0.78
N TYR A 13 -8.23 -11.01 0.43
CA TYR A 13 -7.54 -10.13 1.35
C TYR A 13 -8.24 -8.78 1.41
N LYS A 14 -8.10 -8.10 2.57
CA LYS A 14 -8.44 -6.69 2.75
C LYS A 14 -7.14 -5.94 3.03
N LEU A 15 -6.95 -4.78 2.41
CA LEU A 15 -5.83 -3.87 2.66
C LEU A 15 -6.35 -2.43 2.76
N ILE A 16 -5.89 -1.72 3.79
CA ILE A 16 -6.13 -0.29 3.97
C ILE A 16 -4.80 0.44 3.81
N VAL A 17 -4.74 1.43 2.93
CA VAL A 17 -3.56 2.27 2.72
C VAL A 17 -3.89 3.71 3.07
N GLN A 18 -3.07 4.30 3.93
CA GLN A 18 -3.16 5.69 4.35
C GLN A 18 -1.82 6.39 4.12
N THR A 19 -1.88 7.67 3.79
CA THR A 19 -0.68 8.48 3.56
C THR A 19 -0.78 9.82 4.29
N SER A 20 0.37 10.31 4.75
CA SER A 20 0.56 11.69 5.20
C SER A 20 1.63 12.32 4.32
N PRO A 21 1.29 13.36 3.54
CA PRO A 21 -0.04 13.95 3.37
C PRO A 21 -1.02 13.02 2.63
N SER A 22 -2.32 13.31 2.74
CA SER A 22 -3.37 12.56 2.03
C SER A 22 -3.35 12.83 0.52
N GLY A 23 -4.05 12.00 -0.26
CA GLY A 23 -4.19 12.19 -1.70
C GLY A 23 -3.00 11.71 -2.54
N ALA A 24 -2.14 10.85 -1.99
CA ALA A 24 -1.10 10.19 -2.76
C ALA A 24 -1.68 9.03 -3.58
N ASP A 25 -1.25 8.87 -4.82
CA ASP A 25 -1.69 7.79 -5.70
C ASP A 25 -1.08 6.46 -5.25
N VAL A 26 -1.95 5.45 -5.12
CA VAL A 26 -1.59 4.10 -4.68
C VAL A 26 -1.73 3.14 -5.85
N THR A 27 -0.68 2.35 -6.07
CA THR A 27 -0.66 1.24 -7.04
C THR A 27 -0.34 -0.05 -6.30
N LEU A 28 -1.14 -1.10 -6.54
CA LEU A 28 -1.03 -2.40 -5.89
C LEU A 28 -0.84 -3.49 -6.95
N ASN A 29 0.28 -4.22 -6.92
CA ASN A 29 0.61 -5.23 -7.93
C ASN A 29 0.43 -4.71 -9.37
N ASN A 30 0.91 -3.49 -9.64
CA ASN A 30 0.77 -2.76 -10.91
C ASN A 30 -0.66 -2.33 -11.29
N ASN A 31 -1.65 -2.52 -10.40
CA ASN A 31 -3.02 -2.02 -10.60
C ASN A 31 -3.18 -0.69 -9.86
N LYS A 32 -3.59 0.37 -10.57
CA LYS A 32 -3.87 1.67 -9.97
C LYS A 32 -5.13 1.60 -9.11
N MET A 33 -5.00 1.99 -7.84
CA MET A 33 -6.10 2.04 -6.87
C MET A 33 -6.65 3.47 -6.69
N GLY A 34 -5.86 4.49 -7.05
CA GLY A 34 -6.22 5.90 -6.92
C GLY A 34 -5.68 6.55 -5.64
N PRO A 35 -6.22 7.73 -5.26
CA PRO A 35 -5.67 8.55 -4.19
C PRO A 35 -6.00 7.99 -2.79
N ALA A 36 -5.01 8.01 -1.90
CA ALA A 36 -5.14 7.61 -0.50
C ALA A 36 -5.99 8.61 0.32
N PRO A 37 -6.81 8.16 1.28
CA PRO A 37 -6.89 6.78 1.79
C PRO A 37 -7.65 5.81 0.87
N VAL A 38 -7.10 4.61 0.69
CA VAL A 38 -7.69 3.53 -0.12
C VAL A 38 -8.02 2.34 0.77
N GLU A 39 -9.24 1.81 0.63
CA GLU A 39 -9.63 0.50 1.13
C GLU A 39 -9.91 -0.44 -0.06
N THR A 40 -9.20 -1.55 -0.16
CA THR A 40 -9.35 -2.49 -1.28
C THR A 40 -9.44 -3.95 -0.84
N HIS A 41 -10.11 -4.74 -1.65
CA HIS A 41 -10.23 -6.18 -1.51
C HIS A 41 -9.79 -6.86 -2.80
N PHE A 42 -8.94 -7.87 -2.69
CA PHE A 42 -8.43 -8.60 -3.86
C PHE A 42 -8.19 -10.07 -3.53
N TRP A 43 -8.16 -10.90 -4.57
CA TRP A 43 -7.84 -12.31 -4.47
C TRP A 43 -6.36 -12.52 -4.74
N SER A 44 -5.69 -13.28 -3.85
CA SER A 44 -4.29 -13.65 -4.02
C SER A 44 -4.02 -15.02 -3.39
N VAL A 45 -2.93 -15.66 -3.80
CA VAL A 45 -2.46 -16.92 -3.23
C VAL A 45 -1.96 -16.66 -1.79
N PRO A 46 -2.18 -17.59 -0.83
CA PRO A 46 -1.57 -17.50 0.49
C PRO A 46 -0.06 -17.24 0.43
N PHE A 47 0.46 -16.42 1.35
CA PHE A 47 1.88 -16.10 1.48
C PHE A 47 2.53 -15.38 0.28
N GLN A 48 1.73 -15.00 -0.72
CA GLN A 48 2.21 -14.19 -1.84
C GLN A 48 2.52 -12.77 -1.38
N GLU A 49 3.73 -12.31 -1.67
CA GLU A 49 4.10 -10.91 -1.47
C GLU A 49 3.29 -10.00 -2.40
N THR A 50 2.85 -8.88 -1.85
CA THR A 50 2.08 -7.85 -2.55
C THR A 50 2.94 -6.59 -2.66
N SER A 51 3.16 -6.10 -3.88
CA SER A 51 3.88 -4.84 -4.10
C SER A 51 2.93 -3.66 -3.95
N VAL A 52 3.35 -2.68 -3.15
CA VAL A 52 2.66 -1.42 -2.94
C VAL A 52 3.60 -0.31 -3.40
N TYR A 53 3.12 0.49 -4.34
CA TYR A 53 3.79 1.68 -4.81
C TYR A 53 2.93 2.89 -4.48
N VAL A 54 3.53 3.89 -3.87
CA VAL A 54 2.87 5.13 -3.47
C VAL A 54 3.66 6.29 -4.05
N GLU A 55 2.96 7.17 -4.76
CA GLU A 55 3.53 8.37 -5.36
C GLU A 55 2.67 9.59 -5.07
N LYS A 56 3.31 10.74 -4.91
CA LYS A 56 2.64 12.03 -4.84
C LYS A 56 3.55 13.09 -5.44
N GLU A 57 2.99 14.00 -6.21
CA GLU A 57 3.73 15.11 -6.80
C GLU A 57 4.47 15.92 -5.72
N GLY A 58 5.77 16.16 -5.93
CA GLY A 58 6.64 16.86 -4.98
C GLY A 58 7.17 16.02 -3.83
N TYR A 59 6.83 14.73 -3.74
CA TYR A 59 7.31 13.80 -2.73
C TYR A 59 8.15 12.68 -3.33
N ARG A 60 8.98 12.05 -2.51
CA ARG A 60 9.73 10.85 -2.88
C ARG A 60 8.77 9.65 -3.00
N PRO A 61 8.79 8.90 -4.12
CA PRO A 61 7.95 7.73 -4.25
C PRO A 61 8.45 6.61 -3.32
N ILE A 62 7.52 5.80 -2.82
CA ILE A 62 7.82 4.65 -1.95
C ILE A 62 7.39 3.37 -2.67
N LYS A 63 8.30 2.40 -2.75
CA LYS A 63 8.00 1.04 -3.20
C LYS A 63 8.29 0.06 -2.06
N THR A 64 7.29 -0.71 -1.66
CA THR A 64 7.42 -1.71 -0.60
C THR A 64 6.73 -3.01 -0.98
N THR A 65 7.19 -4.12 -0.43
CA THR A 65 6.54 -5.43 -0.53
C THR A 65 6.04 -5.85 0.83
N VAL A 66 4.79 -6.34 0.88
CA VAL A 66 4.15 -6.75 2.12
C VAL A 66 3.51 -8.12 1.99
N THR A 67 3.59 -8.91 3.05
CA THR A 67 2.89 -10.20 3.15
C THR A 67 1.62 -10.01 3.98
N LEU A 68 0.47 -10.12 3.32
CA LEU A 68 -0.82 -9.89 3.97
C LEU A 68 -1.30 -11.12 4.75
N LYS A 69 -1.98 -10.87 5.88
CA LYS A 69 -2.64 -11.93 6.65
C LYS A 69 -4.04 -12.17 6.11
N ARG A 70 -4.41 -13.45 5.92
CA ARG A 70 -5.75 -13.83 5.47
C ARG A 70 -6.77 -13.39 6.52
N GLN A 71 -7.90 -12.86 6.05
CA GLN A 71 -9.04 -12.56 6.92
C GLN A 71 -9.48 -13.84 7.66
N SER A 72 -9.36 -13.84 8.99
CA SER A 72 -9.80 -14.97 9.81
C SER A 72 -11.32 -15.05 9.83
N ILE A 73 -11.85 -16.28 9.81
CA ILE A 73 -13.28 -16.56 9.96
C ILE A 73 -13.72 -16.33 11.42
N LEU A 74 -12.78 -16.43 12.37
CA LEU A 74 -13.03 -16.12 13.78
C LEU A 74 -13.29 -14.61 13.95
N ARG A 75 -14.54 -14.27 14.27
CA ARG A 75 -15.07 -12.90 14.43
C ARG A 75 -14.20 -11.96 15.28
N TRP A 76 -13.51 -12.51 16.30
CA TRP A 76 -12.72 -11.76 17.28
C TRP A 76 -11.29 -11.45 16.81
N LYS A 77 -10.81 -12.08 15.74
CA LYS A 77 -9.41 -11.97 15.28
C LYS A 77 -9.34 -11.47 13.84
N LYS A 78 -9.85 -10.25 13.59
CA LYS A 78 -9.71 -9.61 12.28
C LYS A 78 -8.24 -9.19 12.09
N PRO A 79 -7.55 -9.66 11.04
CA PRO A 79 -6.19 -9.18 10.77
C PRO A 79 -6.22 -7.70 10.42
N LYS A 80 -5.27 -6.95 10.99
CA LYS A 80 -5.08 -5.53 10.69
C LYS A 80 -4.05 -5.39 9.58
N ASN A 81 -4.49 -5.55 8.33
CA ASN A 81 -3.69 -5.26 7.15
C ASN A 81 -3.84 -3.76 6.80
N GLN A 82 -3.17 -2.91 7.56
CA GLN A 82 -3.19 -1.45 7.38
C GLN A 82 -1.76 -0.95 7.22
N LEU A 83 -1.52 -0.16 6.17
CA LEU A 83 -0.25 0.48 5.88
C LEU A 83 -0.41 1.99 5.99
N SER A 84 0.48 2.62 6.74
CA SER A 84 0.54 4.07 6.90
C SER A 84 1.91 4.54 6.39
N PHE A 85 1.89 5.36 5.35
CA PHE A 85 3.10 5.94 4.77
C PHE A 85 3.21 7.42 5.17
N ILE A 86 4.40 7.82 5.61
CA ILE A 86 4.75 9.22 5.76
C ILE A 86 5.64 9.56 4.57
N LEU A 87 5.15 10.41 3.68
CA LEU A 87 5.88 10.79 2.49
C LEU A 87 6.83 11.93 2.82
N ILE A 88 8.04 11.83 2.28
CA ILE A 88 9.08 12.85 2.46
C ILE A 88 9.10 13.69 1.19
N LYS A 89 8.98 15.02 1.32
CA LYS A 89 9.11 15.94 0.19
C LYS A 89 10.46 15.75 -0.51
N ASN A 90 10.47 15.94 -1.82
CA ASN A 90 11.72 16.09 -2.54
C ASN A 90 12.39 17.39 -2.06
N HIS A 91 13.55 17.25 -1.44
CA HIS A 91 14.37 18.36 -0.98
C HIS A 91 15.73 18.30 -1.66
N GLY A 92 16.41 19.45 -1.70
CA GLY A 92 17.78 19.56 -2.22
C GLY A 92 18.79 18.77 -1.38
N PRO A 93 20.07 18.78 -1.78
CA PRO A 93 21.15 18.13 -1.05
C PRO A 93 21.19 18.52 0.44
N VAL A 94 21.79 17.66 1.26
CA VAL A 94 21.99 17.96 2.69
C VAL A 94 22.71 19.30 2.83
N GLY A 95 22.15 20.21 3.64
CA GLY A 95 22.71 21.55 3.87
C GLY A 95 22.16 22.65 2.95
N THR A 96 21.28 22.33 1.99
CA THR A 96 20.59 23.34 1.17
C THR A 96 19.15 23.61 1.62
N TRP A 97 18.72 23.04 2.75
CA TRP A 97 17.39 23.21 3.33
C TRP A 97 17.34 24.30 4.39
N THR A 98 16.20 24.99 4.50
CA THR A 98 15.90 25.86 5.64
C THR A 98 15.03 25.11 6.68
N PRO A 99 14.98 25.54 7.95
CA PRO A 99 14.11 24.92 8.96
C PRO A 99 12.62 24.89 8.55
N GLU A 100 12.18 25.86 7.76
CA GLU A 100 10.82 25.94 7.23
C GLU A 100 10.51 24.80 6.25
N ASP A 101 11.51 24.33 5.49
CA ASP A 101 11.38 23.21 4.56
C ASP A 101 11.13 21.88 5.29
N ALA A 102 11.61 21.76 6.53
CA ALA A 102 11.46 20.56 7.36
C ALA A 102 10.10 20.46 8.06
N LEU A 103 9.35 21.57 8.16
CA LEU A 103 8.08 21.65 8.89
C LEU A 103 6.84 21.46 8.00
N SER A 104 7.04 21.19 6.71
CA SER A 104 5.94 21.07 5.75
C SER A 104 5.26 19.69 5.84
N PRO A 105 3.94 19.61 6.11
CA PRO A 105 3.22 18.35 6.32
C PRO A 105 3.07 17.45 5.08
#